data_AF-A0A1M3NF58-F1
#
_entry.id   AF-A0A1M3NF58-F1
#
_cell.length_a   1.000
_cell.length_b   1.000
_cell.length_c   1.000
_cell.angle_alpha   90.00
_cell.angle_beta   90.00
_cell.angle_gamma   90.00
#
_symmetry.space_group_name_H-M   'P 1'
#
loop_
_entity.id
_entity.type
_entity.pdbx_description
1 polymer ?
#
loop_
_entity_poly.entity_id
_entity_poly.type
_entity_poly.pdbx_seq_one_letter_code
_entity_poly.pdbx_strand_id
1 'polypeptide(L)'
;MVKKLFALASVTALTGLVSAVGVAGCSDSESETTPSTTDAGTDAKPPREAAPPPDEEEEPEPEGTCVTKNPIDATQFPYQKAEQVPGACTTEELKKLTDYFATKVSANEDVKVSEWKKEVAAKCASCIFSEESDTSWGPIIEKDDAFALVNQGGCIEIASGKEACGRAYQQTMTCWLEACLVDCKTQEEFDACRADQNSIWSGPCKDTFDNLQKECGSSISAYQNACKNNKWTFDAAFVRQCGGEATDAGK
;
A
#
# COMPACT_ATOMS: atom_id res chain seq x y z
N MET A 1 10.19 -5.24 21.45
CA MET A 1 8.78 -5.56 21.15
C MET A 1 8.30 -4.99 19.82
N VAL A 2 8.92 -3.95 19.28
CA VAL A 2 8.56 -3.34 17.99
C VAL A 2 8.67 -4.31 16.80
N LYS A 3 9.68 -5.20 16.78
CA LYS A 3 9.88 -6.21 15.71
C LYS A 3 8.67 -7.14 15.45
N LYS A 4 7.84 -7.42 16.46
CA LYS A 4 6.69 -8.31 16.32
C LYS A 4 5.45 -7.62 15.73
N LEU A 5 5.35 -6.29 15.85
CA LEU A 5 4.28 -5.51 15.23
C LEU A 5 4.46 -5.41 13.70
N PHE A 6 5.70 -5.41 13.22
CA PHE A 6 6.03 -5.18 11.80
C PHE A 6 5.70 -6.35 10.85
N ALA A 7 5.76 -7.60 11.33
CA ALA A 7 5.40 -8.76 10.51
C ALA A 7 3.87 -8.87 10.29
N LEU A 8 3.06 -8.41 11.24
CA LEU A 8 1.59 -8.43 11.15
C LEU A 8 1.01 -7.25 10.36
N ALA A 9 1.55 -6.04 10.52
CA ALA A 9 0.98 -4.84 9.89
C ALA A 9 1.16 -4.80 8.35
N SER A 10 2.13 -5.54 7.81
CA SER A 10 2.42 -5.60 6.37
C SER A 10 1.35 -6.33 5.54
N VAL A 11 0.38 -6.97 6.20
CA VAL A 11 -0.39 -8.04 5.58
C VAL A 11 -1.88 -7.69 5.37
N THR A 12 -2.47 -6.74 6.11
CA THR A 12 -3.93 -6.50 6.10
C THR A 12 -4.40 -5.28 5.30
N ALA A 13 -3.52 -4.46 4.70
CA ALA A 13 -3.92 -3.11 4.26
C ALA A 13 -3.59 -2.75 2.80
N LEU A 14 -4.04 -3.58 1.85
CA LEU A 14 -4.08 -3.25 0.40
C LEU A 14 -5.47 -2.84 -0.13
N THR A 15 -6.49 -2.79 0.73
CA THR A 15 -7.86 -2.43 0.32
C THR A 15 -8.06 -0.94 0.02
N GLY A 16 -7.11 -0.06 0.40
CA GLY A 16 -7.28 1.40 0.34
C GLY A 16 -6.83 2.13 -0.92
N LEU A 17 -6.30 1.46 -1.95
CA LEU A 17 -5.68 2.13 -3.11
C LEU A 17 -6.67 2.45 -4.26
N VAL A 18 -7.97 2.58 -3.96
CA VAL A 18 -9.01 2.91 -4.94
C VAL A 18 -9.72 4.18 -4.50
N SER A 19 -9.16 5.35 -4.80
CA SER A 19 -9.88 6.62 -5.05
C SER A 19 -8.91 7.79 -5.15
N ALA A 20 -8.45 8.13 -6.37
CA ALA A 20 -8.06 9.48 -6.76
C ALA A 20 -7.71 9.50 -8.26
N VAL A 21 -8.71 9.31 -9.12
CA VAL A 21 -8.60 9.77 -10.51
C VAL A 21 -9.68 10.83 -10.67
N GLY A 22 -9.24 12.08 -10.79
CA GLY A 22 -10.09 13.26 -10.70
C GLY A 22 -11.12 13.34 -11.81
N VAL A 23 -12.29 13.87 -11.44
CA VAL A 23 -13.20 14.50 -12.40
C VAL A 23 -12.98 15.99 -12.28
N ALA A 24 -12.26 16.55 -13.24
CA ALA A 24 -12.23 17.99 -13.47
C ALA A 24 -13.54 18.41 -14.17
N GLY A 25 -14.16 19.47 -13.68
CA GLY A 25 -15.01 20.39 -14.46
C GLY A 25 -16.47 20.00 -14.63
N CYS A 26 -17.37 20.78 -14.00
CA CYS A 26 -18.13 21.82 -14.70
C CYS A 26 -18.77 22.77 -13.67
N SER A 27 -18.44 24.05 -13.79
CA SER A 27 -19.21 25.16 -13.24
C SER A 27 -20.61 25.17 -13.85
N ASP A 28 -21.62 25.51 -13.04
CA ASP A 28 -22.70 26.38 -13.49
C ASP A 28 -23.18 27.23 -12.31
N SER A 29 -23.09 28.54 -12.51
CA SER A 29 -23.70 29.57 -11.68
C SER A 29 -25.14 29.76 -12.17
N GLU A 30 -26.13 29.66 -11.28
CA GLU A 30 -27.43 30.31 -11.52
C GLU A 30 -27.96 30.98 -10.26
N SER A 31 -28.54 32.14 -10.54
CA SER A 31 -28.97 33.22 -9.66
C SER A 31 -30.37 33.01 -9.08
N GLU A 32 -30.63 33.78 -8.02
CA GLU A 32 -31.92 34.36 -7.60
C GLU A 32 -33.05 33.41 -7.15
N THR A 33 -33.58 33.66 -5.94
CA THR A 33 -34.94 34.23 -5.78
C THR A 33 -35.17 34.65 -4.31
N THR A 34 -35.44 35.95 -4.10
CA THR A 34 -35.98 36.53 -2.87
C THR A 34 -37.50 36.25 -2.78
N PRO A 35 -38.08 36.24 -1.57
CA PRO A 35 -39.21 37.15 -1.39
C PRO A 35 -39.17 37.96 -0.08
N SER A 36 -39.62 39.20 -0.22
CA SER A 36 -39.93 40.18 0.83
C SER A 36 -41.02 39.72 1.79
N THR A 37 -40.87 40.09 3.06
CA THR A 37 -41.99 40.53 3.90
C THR A 37 -41.57 41.75 4.74
N THR A 38 -42.33 42.83 4.57
CA THR A 38 -42.42 44.05 5.39
C THR A 38 -43.10 43.73 6.73
N ASP A 39 -42.66 44.30 7.86
CA ASP A 39 -43.36 45.43 8.50
C ASP A 39 -42.66 45.96 9.78
N ALA A 40 -43.04 47.19 10.14
CA ALA A 40 -42.40 48.14 11.04
C ALA A 40 -42.47 47.85 12.56
N GLY A 41 -41.50 48.38 13.31
CA GLY A 41 -41.54 48.48 14.78
C GLY A 41 -40.29 49.13 15.38
N THR A 42 -40.36 50.44 15.62
CA THR A 42 -39.34 51.27 16.28
C THR A 42 -39.31 50.99 17.78
N ASP A 43 -38.15 50.62 18.34
CA ASP A 43 -37.77 50.96 19.72
C ASP A 43 -36.24 50.89 19.89
N ALA A 44 -35.64 52.04 20.19
CA ALA A 44 -34.20 52.22 20.33
C ALA A 44 -33.70 51.70 21.69
N LYS A 45 -32.76 50.75 21.66
CA LYS A 45 -32.01 50.26 22.83
C LYS A 45 -30.59 50.86 22.80
N PRO A 46 -30.03 51.31 23.95
CA PRO A 46 -28.71 51.96 23.99
C PRO A 46 -27.58 51.02 23.53
N PRO A 47 -26.45 51.57 23.05
CA PRO A 47 -25.35 50.77 22.51
C PRO A 47 -24.78 49.87 23.59
N ARG A 48 -24.91 48.55 23.38
CA ARG A 48 -24.18 47.53 24.13
C ARG A 48 -22.73 47.64 23.69
N GLU A 49 -21.82 47.84 24.65
CA GLU A 49 -20.39 47.71 24.41
C GLU A 49 -20.13 46.41 23.63
N ALA A 50 -19.40 46.54 22.53
CA ALA A 50 -18.97 45.40 21.75
C ALA A 50 -18.21 44.46 22.69
N ALA A 51 -18.70 43.23 22.79
CA ALA A 51 -17.89 42.17 23.38
C ALA A 51 -16.57 42.12 22.60
N PRO A 52 -15.43 41.88 23.28
CA PRO A 52 -14.19 41.59 22.57
C PRO A 52 -14.45 40.49 21.52
N PRO A 53 -13.74 40.51 20.38
CA PRO A 53 -13.84 39.41 19.43
C PRO A 53 -13.66 38.10 20.20
N PRO A 54 -14.45 37.05 19.89
CA PRO A 54 -14.19 35.74 20.46
C PRO A 54 -12.72 35.42 20.20
N ASP A 55 -11.99 35.04 21.26
CA ASP A 55 -10.68 34.43 21.09
C ASP A 55 -10.85 33.36 20.02
N GLU A 56 -10.08 33.48 18.94
CA GLU A 56 -9.89 32.38 18.01
C GLU A 56 -9.23 31.28 18.85
N GLU A 57 -10.07 30.40 19.42
CA GLU A 57 -9.61 29.13 19.95
C GLU A 57 -8.86 28.48 18.78
N GLU A 58 -7.53 28.47 18.86
CA GLU A 58 -6.69 27.71 17.95
C GLU A 58 -7.29 26.31 17.87
N GLU A 59 -7.87 26.01 16.71
CA GLU A 59 -8.36 24.68 16.39
C GLU A 59 -7.18 23.74 16.68
N PRO A 60 -7.33 22.75 17.57
CA PRO A 60 -6.20 21.91 17.95
C PRO A 60 -5.63 21.29 16.68
N GLU A 61 -4.35 21.56 16.39
CA GLU A 61 -3.67 20.91 15.28
C GLU A 61 -3.96 19.42 15.36
N PRO A 62 -4.43 18.78 14.27
CA PRO A 62 -4.72 17.35 14.31
C PRO A 62 -3.47 16.65 14.82
N GLU A 63 -3.63 15.84 15.87
CA GLU A 63 -2.53 15.16 16.55
C GLU A 63 -1.55 14.62 15.50
N GLY A 64 -0.34 15.20 15.52
CA GLY A 64 0.56 15.19 14.37
C GLY A 64 0.80 13.78 13.84
N THR A 65 0.48 13.57 12.57
CA THR A 65 0.81 12.32 11.89
C THR A 65 2.32 12.08 11.99
N CYS A 66 2.74 10.91 12.44
CA CYS A 66 4.15 10.48 12.50
C CYS A 66 4.74 10.16 11.11
N VAL A 67 4.20 10.77 10.05
CA VAL A 67 4.75 10.71 8.70
C VAL A 67 6.06 11.50 8.69
N THR A 68 7.13 10.89 8.20
CA THR A 68 8.39 11.62 8.04
C THR A 68 8.26 12.73 7.01
N LYS A 69 8.85 13.90 7.30
CA LYS A 69 8.81 15.06 6.39
C LYS A 69 9.94 15.07 5.36
N ASN A 70 10.98 14.29 5.59
CA ASN A 70 12.16 14.26 4.72
C ASN A 70 11.90 13.41 3.48
N PRO A 71 12.31 13.85 2.29
CA PRO A 71 12.29 13.00 1.10
C PRO A 71 13.02 11.68 1.32
N ILE A 72 12.42 10.58 0.89
CA ILE A 72 12.99 9.25 0.97
C ILE A 72 13.62 8.89 -0.38
N ASP A 73 14.91 8.56 -0.37
CA ASP A 73 15.60 8.07 -1.56
C ASP A 73 15.26 6.60 -1.83
N ALA A 74 14.26 6.39 -2.69
CA ALA A 74 13.83 5.07 -3.07
C ALA A 74 14.75 4.34 -4.06
N THR A 75 15.79 5.01 -4.58
CA THR A 75 16.81 4.32 -5.39
C THR A 75 17.61 3.32 -4.56
N GLN A 76 17.59 3.47 -3.23
CA GLN A 76 18.19 2.53 -2.28
C GLN A 76 17.34 1.26 -2.09
N PHE A 77 16.06 1.27 -2.48
CA PHE A 77 15.20 0.10 -2.33
C PHE A 77 15.51 -0.93 -3.42
N PRO A 78 15.90 -2.16 -3.03
CA PRO A 78 16.25 -3.17 -4.00
C PRO A 78 15.02 -3.58 -4.81
N TYR A 79 15.25 -3.94 -6.06
CA TYR A 79 14.26 -4.60 -6.89
C TYR A 79 14.95 -5.46 -7.92
N GLN A 80 14.53 -6.72 -7.97
CA GLN A 80 14.89 -7.66 -9.01
C GLN A 80 13.65 -8.07 -9.79
N LYS A 81 13.89 -8.43 -11.05
CA LYS A 81 12.86 -8.87 -11.96
C LYS A 81 12.10 -10.07 -11.39
N ALA A 82 10.79 -10.14 -11.63
CA ALA A 82 9.98 -11.29 -11.28
C ALA A 82 10.49 -12.57 -11.96
N GLU A 83 10.75 -13.60 -11.18
CA GLU A 83 10.88 -14.95 -11.71
C GLU A 83 9.50 -15.52 -12.01
N GLN A 84 9.35 -16.16 -13.17
CA GLN A 84 8.12 -16.83 -13.56
C GLN A 84 8.44 -18.27 -13.90
N VAL A 85 7.86 -19.19 -13.13
CA VAL A 85 7.89 -20.62 -13.40
C VAL A 85 6.45 -21.14 -13.36
N PRO A 86 5.66 -20.89 -14.42
CA PRO A 86 4.28 -21.35 -14.49
C PRO A 86 4.16 -22.86 -14.21
N GLY A 87 3.18 -23.23 -13.40
CA GLY A 87 2.97 -24.62 -12.97
C GLY A 87 4.10 -25.20 -12.11
N ALA A 88 4.89 -24.35 -11.45
CA ALA A 88 5.81 -24.79 -10.39
C ALA A 88 5.06 -25.29 -9.15
N CYS A 89 3.94 -24.64 -8.84
CA CYS A 89 3.08 -24.93 -7.71
C CYS A 89 1.69 -25.36 -8.16
N THR A 90 1.16 -26.40 -7.52
CA THR A 90 -0.26 -26.77 -7.59
C THR A 90 -1.12 -25.85 -6.73
N THR A 91 -2.42 -25.80 -7.00
CA THR A 91 -3.38 -25.05 -6.16
C THR A 91 -3.37 -25.53 -4.70
N GLU A 92 -3.16 -26.82 -4.45
CA GLU A 92 -3.07 -27.36 -3.09
C GLU A 92 -1.81 -26.87 -2.36
N GLU A 93 -0.66 -26.83 -3.03
CA GLU A 93 0.58 -26.30 -2.46
C GLU A 93 0.47 -24.81 -2.13
N LEU A 94 -0.09 -24.01 -3.04
CA LEU A 94 -0.32 -22.58 -2.77
C LEU A 94 -1.20 -22.39 -1.53
N LYS A 95 -2.25 -23.21 -1.39
CA LYS A 95 -3.11 -23.19 -0.20
C LYS A 95 -2.34 -23.57 1.08
N LYS A 96 -1.49 -24.60 1.05
CA LYS A 96 -0.66 -24.99 2.20
C LYS A 96 0.24 -23.87 2.66
N LEU A 97 0.87 -23.14 1.74
CA LEU A 97 1.70 -21.98 2.07
C LEU A 97 0.89 -20.87 2.74
N THR A 98 -0.26 -20.50 2.18
CA THR A 98 -1.17 -19.49 2.74
C THR A 98 -1.70 -19.89 4.13
N ASP A 99 -2.00 -21.17 4.35
CA ASP A 99 -2.49 -21.68 5.63
C ASP A 99 -1.40 -21.77 6.69
N TYR A 100 -0.17 -22.16 6.33
CA TYR A 100 0.98 -22.12 7.23
C TYR A 100 1.18 -20.70 7.77
N PHE A 101 1.27 -19.73 6.86
CA PHE A 101 1.45 -18.32 7.24
C PHE A 101 0.30 -17.84 8.14
N ALA A 102 -0.94 -18.15 7.78
CA ALA A 102 -2.10 -17.77 8.58
C ALA A 102 -2.08 -18.37 9.99
N THR A 103 -1.70 -19.64 10.11
CA THR A 103 -1.61 -20.33 11.40
C THR A 103 -0.56 -19.66 12.29
N LYS A 104 0.62 -19.35 11.75
CA LYS A 104 1.69 -18.66 12.48
C LYS A 104 1.27 -17.27 12.94
N VAL A 105 0.68 -16.49 12.05
CA VAL A 105 0.18 -15.14 12.38
C VAL A 105 -0.91 -15.18 13.44
N SER A 106 -1.91 -16.06 13.31
CA SER A 106 -2.97 -16.19 14.32
C SER A 106 -2.47 -16.69 15.69
N ALA A 107 -1.38 -17.46 15.71
CA ALA A 107 -0.72 -17.90 16.92
C ALA A 107 0.29 -16.88 17.50
N ASN A 108 0.52 -15.75 16.82
CA ASN A 108 1.56 -14.78 17.15
C ASN A 108 2.97 -15.43 17.22
N GLU A 109 3.20 -16.40 16.34
CA GLU A 109 4.46 -17.11 16.17
C GLU A 109 5.28 -16.51 15.01
N ASP A 110 6.60 -16.62 15.13
CA ASP A 110 7.51 -16.19 14.08
C ASP A 110 7.40 -17.14 12.86
N VAL A 111 7.41 -16.57 11.66
CA VAL A 111 7.40 -17.31 10.39
C VAL A 111 8.84 -17.60 9.97
N LYS A 112 9.28 -18.86 10.15
CA LYS A 112 10.58 -19.32 9.65
C LYS A 112 10.45 -19.83 8.22
N VAL A 113 11.19 -19.25 7.30
CA VAL A 113 11.03 -19.58 5.88
C VAL A 113 11.48 -21.01 5.57
N SER A 114 12.48 -21.54 6.28
CA SER A 114 12.94 -22.93 6.18
C SER A 114 11.90 -23.96 6.62
N GLU A 115 11.00 -23.59 7.53
CA GLU A 115 9.83 -24.42 7.90
C GLU A 115 8.72 -24.23 6.87
N TRP A 116 8.45 -22.98 6.46
CA TRP A 116 7.41 -22.66 5.48
C TRP A 116 7.63 -23.37 4.13
N LYS A 117 8.89 -23.42 3.66
CA LYS A 117 9.30 -24.13 2.44
C LYS A 117 8.98 -25.63 2.45
N LYS A 118 8.93 -26.27 3.62
CA LYS A 118 8.70 -27.72 3.75
C LYS A 118 7.23 -28.12 3.54
N GLU A 119 6.33 -27.15 3.50
CA GLU A 119 4.89 -27.38 3.29
C GLU A 119 4.56 -27.82 1.84
N VAL A 120 5.51 -27.66 0.92
CA VAL A 120 5.33 -27.89 -0.53
C VAL A 120 6.50 -28.64 -1.15
N ALA A 121 6.36 -29.08 -2.41
CA ALA A 121 7.47 -29.71 -3.11
C ALA A 121 8.60 -28.72 -3.41
N ALA A 122 9.82 -29.23 -3.54
CA ALA A 122 11.02 -28.41 -3.78
C ALA A 122 10.89 -27.47 -4.99
N LYS A 123 10.23 -27.90 -6.07
CA LYS A 123 9.97 -27.07 -7.26
C LYS A 123 9.07 -25.87 -6.95
N CYS A 124 8.03 -26.07 -6.15
CA CYS A 124 7.16 -24.97 -5.75
C CYS A 124 7.89 -24.03 -4.78
N ALA A 125 8.59 -24.58 -3.79
CA ALA A 125 9.39 -23.79 -2.85
C ALA A 125 10.45 -22.93 -3.56
N SER A 126 11.17 -23.48 -4.55
CA SER A 126 12.18 -22.72 -5.30
C SER A 126 11.62 -21.62 -6.18
N CYS A 127 10.34 -21.70 -6.56
CA CYS A 127 9.67 -20.61 -7.26
C CYS A 127 9.13 -19.54 -6.29
N ILE A 128 8.60 -19.96 -5.15
CA ILE A 128 7.94 -19.06 -4.20
C ILE A 128 8.94 -18.19 -3.44
N PHE A 129 10.08 -18.77 -3.06
CA PHE A 129 11.04 -18.15 -2.15
C PHE A 129 12.35 -17.87 -2.85
N SER A 130 12.81 -16.62 -2.76
CA SER A 130 14.11 -16.16 -3.24
C SER A 130 14.86 -15.43 -2.13
N GLU A 131 16.18 -15.40 -2.22
CA GLU A 131 17.02 -14.58 -1.34
C GLU A 131 17.10 -13.14 -1.88
N GLU A 132 17.38 -12.18 -0.99
CA GLU A 132 17.55 -10.76 -1.38
C GLU A 132 18.64 -10.58 -2.45
N SER A 133 19.67 -11.42 -2.44
CA SER A 133 20.80 -11.39 -3.36
C SER A 133 20.56 -12.06 -4.71
N ASP A 134 19.43 -12.75 -4.90
CA ASP A 134 19.13 -13.43 -6.17
C ASP A 134 18.97 -12.42 -7.31
N THR A 135 19.31 -12.83 -8.53
CA THR A 135 19.20 -11.96 -9.72
C THR A 135 17.77 -11.82 -10.24
N SER A 136 16.87 -12.66 -9.76
CA SER A 136 15.42 -12.61 -9.97
C SER A 136 14.75 -12.96 -8.65
N TRP A 137 13.57 -12.40 -8.41
CA TRP A 137 12.84 -12.63 -7.18
C TRP A 137 11.57 -13.45 -7.44
N GLY A 138 11.37 -14.45 -6.59
CA GLY A 138 10.08 -15.08 -6.38
C GLY A 138 9.14 -14.16 -5.60
N PRO A 139 7.92 -14.63 -5.29
CA PRO A 139 6.94 -13.86 -4.54
C PRO A 139 7.36 -13.45 -3.12
N ILE A 140 8.13 -14.30 -2.45
CA ILE A 140 8.64 -14.07 -1.09
C ILE A 140 10.15 -13.89 -1.14
N ILE A 141 10.61 -12.73 -0.68
CA ILE A 141 12.03 -12.49 -0.43
C ILE A 141 12.30 -12.82 1.03
N GLU A 142 13.29 -13.68 1.26
CA GLU A 142 13.77 -14.03 2.59
C GLU A 142 15.13 -13.38 2.90
N LYS A 143 15.39 -13.23 4.20
CA LYS A 143 16.68 -12.81 4.74
C LYS A 143 16.90 -13.51 6.07
N ASP A 144 18.03 -14.19 6.24
CA ASP A 144 18.40 -14.88 7.48
C ASP A 144 17.31 -15.82 8.02
N ASP A 145 16.70 -16.64 7.13
CA ASP A 145 15.58 -17.55 7.42
C ASP A 145 14.26 -16.87 7.87
N ALA A 146 14.16 -15.55 7.71
CA ALA A 146 12.97 -14.78 8.00
C ALA A 146 12.31 -14.23 6.73
N PHE A 147 10.99 -14.12 6.77
CA PHE A 147 10.22 -13.38 5.78
C PHE A 147 10.65 -11.90 5.81
N ALA A 148 11.18 -11.39 4.69
CA ALA A 148 11.67 -10.02 4.60
C ALA A 148 10.70 -9.12 3.84
N LEU A 149 10.27 -9.53 2.65
CA LEU A 149 9.46 -8.71 1.74
C LEU A 149 8.58 -9.55 0.83
N VAL A 150 7.43 -9.01 0.42
CA VAL A 150 6.65 -9.53 -0.71
C VAL A 150 7.06 -8.83 -2.00
N ASN A 151 7.37 -9.60 -3.05
CA ASN A 151 7.61 -9.10 -4.40
C ASN A 151 6.30 -8.71 -5.12
N GLN A 152 5.52 -7.79 -4.55
CA GLN A 152 4.28 -7.34 -5.18
C GLN A 152 4.55 -6.62 -6.51
N GLY A 153 5.67 -5.89 -6.60
CA GLY A 153 6.14 -5.30 -7.85
C GLY A 153 6.34 -6.34 -8.94
N GLY A 154 6.80 -7.53 -8.59
CA GLY A 154 6.89 -8.65 -9.54
C GLY A 154 5.52 -9.12 -10.05
N CYS A 155 4.48 -9.10 -9.22
CA CYS A 155 3.12 -9.36 -9.72
C CYS A 155 2.66 -8.28 -10.70
N ILE A 156 2.91 -7.00 -10.38
CA ILE A 156 2.56 -5.86 -11.22
C ILE A 156 3.36 -5.86 -12.54
N GLU A 157 4.64 -6.24 -12.51
CA GLU A 157 5.45 -6.45 -13.70
C GLU A 157 4.77 -7.44 -14.65
N ILE A 158 4.31 -8.58 -14.13
CA ILE A 158 3.65 -9.62 -14.92
C ILE A 158 2.31 -9.12 -15.46
N ALA A 159 1.50 -8.50 -14.62
CA ALA A 159 0.17 -8.01 -15.00
C ALA A 159 0.24 -6.88 -16.04
N SER A 160 1.28 -6.05 -15.99
CA SER A 160 1.49 -4.92 -16.91
C SER A 160 2.32 -5.26 -18.14
N GLY A 161 3.11 -6.34 -18.08
CA GLY A 161 4.15 -6.66 -19.06
C GLY A 161 5.34 -5.70 -19.04
N LYS A 162 5.52 -4.92 -17.97
CA LYS A 162 6.53 -3.85 -17.87
C LYS A 162 7.29 -3.93 -16.55
N GLU A 163 8.58 -4.26 -16.63
CA GLU A 163 9.49 -4.28 -15.47
C GLU A 163 9.54 -2.92 -14.77
N ALA A 164 9.63 -1.82 -15.52
CA ALA A 164 9.67 -0.47 -14.97
C ALA A 164 8.43 -0.13 -14.11
N CYS A 165 7.25 -0.59 -14.52
CA CYS A 165 6.01 -0.42 -13.75
C CYS A 165 6.03 -1.25 -12.46
N GLY A 166 6.47 -2.51 -12.54
CA GLY A 166 6.64 -3.37 -11.37
C GLY A 166 7.63 -2.81 -10.34
N ARG A 167 8.79 -2.34 -10.82
CA ARG A 167 9.83 -1.68 -10.02
C ARG A 167 9.29 -0.43 -9.34
N ALA A 168 8.66 0.47 -10.09
CA ALA A 168 8.10 1.71 -9.57
C ALA A 168 7.03 1.44 -8.50
N TYR A 169 6.21 0.41 -8.68
CA TYR A 169 5.23 -0.01 -7.67
C TYR A 169 5.91 -0.52 -6.40
N GLN A 170 6.90 -1.42 -6.52
CA GLN A 170 7.62 -1.93 -5.34
C GLN A 170 8.27 -0.78 -4.56
N GLN A 171 8.96 0.12 -5.26
CA GLN A 171 9.64 1.27 -4.63
C GLN A 171 8.65 2.20 -3.93
N THR A 172 7.49 2.46 -4.54
CA THR A 172 6.43 3.29 -3.94
C THR A 172 5.87 2.65 -2.68
N MET A 173 5.61 1.34 -2.71
CA MET A 173 5.08 0.60 -1.55
C MET A 173 6.10 0.49 -0.41
N THR A 174 7.39 0.29 -0.74
CA THR A 174 8.46 0.33 0.27
C THR A 174 8.61 1.73 0.85
N CYS A 175 8.57 2.78 0.02
CA CYS A 175 8.62 4.16 0.49
C CYS A 175 7.47 4.47 1.47
N TRP A 176 6.25 4.05 1.12
CA TRP A 176 5.07 4.23 1.98
C TRP A 176 5.25 3.62 3.36
N LEU A 177 5.81 2.41 3.40
CA LEU A 177 6.10 1.72 4.65
C LEU A 177 7.17 2.49 5.45
N GLU A 178 8.29 2.82 4.82
CA GLU A 178 9.40 3.55 5.46
C GLU A 178 8.98 4.93 5.98
N ALA A 179 8.14 5.65 5.25
CA ALA A 179 7.64 6.97 5.65
C ALA A 179 6.94 6.95 7.02
N CYS A 180 6.31 5.82 7.37
CA CYS A 180 5.70 5.61 8.68
C CYS A 180 6.65 4.95 9.68
N LEU A 181 7.58 4.10 9.26
CA LEU A 181 8.48 3.40 10.18
C LEU A 181 9.51 4.31 10.87
N VAL A 182 9.89 5.43 10.24
CA VAL A 182 10.92 6.33 10.77
C VAL A 182 10.48 6.97 12.09
N ASP A 183 9.30 7.57 12.10
CA ASP A 183 8.88 8.46 13.19
C ASP A 183 7.81 7.84 14.09
N CYS A 184 6.97 6.91 13.61
CA CYS A 184 5.93 6.26 14.42
C CYS A 184 6.53 5.31 15.49
N LYS A 185 6.01 5.38 16.72
CA LYS A 185 6.46 4.61 17.90
C LYS A 185 5.44 3.57 18.35
N THR A 186 4.17 3.77 18.02
CA THR A 186 3.09 2.84 18.35
C THR A 186 2.43 2.25 17.09
N GLN A 187 1.68 1.16 17.28
CA GLN A 187 0.91 0.56 16.18
C GLN A 187 -0.20 1.50 15.70
N GLU A 188 -0.86 2.20 16.63
CA GLU A 188 -1.93 3.16 16.32
C GLU A 188 -1.42 4.33 15.48
N GLU A 189 -0.29 4.91 15.88
CA GLU A 189 0.42 5.94 15.11
C GLU A 189 0.78 5.45 13.70
N PHE A 190 1.32 4.24 13.61
CA PHE A 190 1.69 3.63 12.32
C PHE A 190 0.46 3.40 11.42
N ASP A 191 -0.65 2.92 11.96
CA ASP A 191 -1.89 2.70 11.21
C ASP A 191 -2.51 4.03 10.76
N ALA A 192 -2.48 5.06 11.61
CA ALA A 192 -2.91 6.41 11.26
C ALA A 192 -2.04 7.03 10.16
N CYS A 193 -0.71 6.90 10.27
CA CYS A 193 0.22 7.35 9.24
C CYS A 193 -0.07 6.69 7.89
N ARG A 194 -0.31 5.38 7.87
CA ARG A 194 -0.64 4.66 6.63
C ARG A 194 -1.97 5.08 6.02
N ALA A 195 -2.94 5.47 6.85
CA ALA A 195 -4.20 6.02 6.36
C ALA A 195 -4.01 7.40 5.69
N ASP A 196 -3.02 8.18 6.11
CA ASP A 196 -2.68 9.48 5.51
C ASP A 196 -1.80 9.36 4.25
N GLN A 197 -2.40 8.74 3.22
CA GLN A 197 -1.77 8.59 1.92
C GLN A 197 -1.43 9.94 1.27
N ASN A 198 -2.26 10.96 1.46
CA ASN A 198 -2.07 12.25 0.80
C ASN A 198 -0.79 12.94 1.25
N SER A 199 -0.51 12.98 2.55
CA SER A 199 0.75 13.56 3.06
C SER A 199 1.97 12.77 2.61
N ILE A 200 1.86 11.45 2.48
CA ILE A 200 2.98 10.60 2.05
C ILE A 200 3.29 10.79 0.56
N TRP A 201 2.27 10.77 -0.30
CA TRP A 201 2.41 10.90 -1.76
C TRP A 201 2.71 12.32 -2.22
N SER A 202 2.36 13.34 -1.44
CA SER A 202 2.74 14.73 -1.70
C SER A 202 4.04 15.15 -1.01
N GLY A 203 4.50 14.39 -0.01
CA GLY A 203 5.70 14.65 0.78
C GLY A 203 6.82 13.63 0.54
N PRO A 204 7.17 12.80 1.54
CA PRO A 204 8.41 11.99 1.54
C PRO A 204 8.53 11.03 0.36
N CYS A 205 7.42 10.56 -0.20
CA CYS A 205 7.38 9.56 -1.27
C CYS A 205 6.95 10.12 -2.63
N LYS A 206 6.90 11.45 -2.77
CA LYS A 206 6.44 12.11 -3.99
C LYS A 206 7.12 11.60 -5.26
N ASP A 207 8.45 11.54 -5.26
CA ASP A 207 9.21 11.14 -6.45
C ASP A 207 8.90 9.70 -6.89
N THR A 208 8.74 8.78 -5.93
CA THR A 208 8.33 7.40 -6.23
C THR A 208 6.93 7.31 -6.80
N PHE A 209 6.01 8.08 -6.23
CA PHE A 209 4.62 8.08 -6.66
C PHE A 209 4.47 8.70 -8.07
N ASP A 210 5.16 9.79 -8.35
CA ASP A 210 5.23 10.39 -9.68
C ASP A 210 5.83 9.39 -10.70
N ASN A 211 6.87 8.66 -10.32
CA ASN A 211 7.46 7.61 -11.17
C ASN A 211 6.50 6.43 -11.39
N LEU A 212 5.74 6.01 -10.37
CA LEU A 212 4.70 5.00 -10.50
C LEU A 212 3.64 5.41 -11.52
N GLN A 213 3.14 6.64 -11.42
CA GLN A 213 2.17 7.18 -12.38
C GLN A 213 2.75 7.21 -13.80
N LYS A 214 4.02 7.62 -13.95
CA LYS A 214 4.72 7.67 -15.23
C LYS A 214 4.87 6.27 -15.87
N GLU A 215 5.33 5.28 -15.12
CA GLU A 215 5.67 3.96 -15.67
C GLU A 215 4.44 3.06 -15.86
N CYS A 216 3.44 3.17 -14.99
CA CYS A 216 2.22 2.35 -15.03
C CYS A 216 1.02 3.04 -15.72
N GLY A 217 1.00 4.37 -15.78
CA GLY A 217 -0.11 5.15 -16.32
C GLY A 217 -1.43 4.94 -15.55
N SER A 218 -2.55 5.22 -16.22
CA SER A 218 -3.89 5.09 -15.65
C SER A 218 -4.34 3.64 -15.41
N SER A 219 -3.55 2.65 -15.83
CA SER A 219 -3.85 1.22 -15.68
C SER A 219 -3.39 0.63 -14.34
N ILE A 220 -2.71 1.40 -13.48
CA ILE A 220 -2.19 0.89 -12.20
C ILE A 220 -3.27 0.23 -11.34
N SER A 221 -4.48 0.80 -11.27
CA SER A 221 -5.58 0.20 -10.51
C SER A 221 -6.02 -1.17 -11.06
N ALA A 222 -5.96 -1.35 -12.38
CA ALA A 222 -6.27 -2.64 -13.01
C ALA A 222 -5.20 -3.68 -12.68
N TYR A 223 -3.92 -3.31 -12.73
CA TYR A 223 -2.81 -4.19 -12.35
C TYR A 223 -2.85 -4.56 -10.86
N GLN A 224 -3.12 -3.58 -10.00
CA GLN A 224 -3.32 -3.83 -8.57
C GLN A 224 -4.50 -4.77 -8.34
N ASN A 225 -5.65 -4.57 -8.99
CA ASN A 225 -6.78 -5.49 -8.85
C ASN A 225 -6.45 -6.91 -9.34
N ALA A 226 -5.66 -7.02 -10.41
CA ALA A 226 -5.13 -8.29 -10.91
C ALA A 226 -4.10 -8.95 -9.95
N CYS A 227 -3.53 -8.17 -9.04
CA CYS A 227 -2.53 -8.56 -8.04
C CYS A 227 -3.03 -8.47 -6.60
N LYS A 228 -4.33 -8.22 -6.40
CA LYS A 228 -5.01 -8.28 -5.11
C LYS A 228 -5.57 -9.68 -4.93
N ASN A 229 -5.56 -10.15 -3.69
CA ASN A 229 -6.36 -11.29 -3.27
C ASN A 229 -7.01 -10.98 -1.93
N ASN A 230 -7.98 -11.80 -1.54
CA ASN A 230 -8.91 -11.51 -0.46
C ASN A 230 -8.33 -11.81 0.94
N LYS A 231 -7.20 -12.52 1.04
CA LYS A 231 -6.64 -12.95 2.33
C LYS A 231 -5.27 -12.34 2.61
N TRP A 232 -4.26 -12.61 1.76
CA TRP A 232 -2.91 -12.10 1.96
C TRP A 232 -2.35 -11.40 0.73
N THR A 233 -1.49 -10.41 0.95
CA THR A 233 -0.92 -9.56 -0.10
C THR A 233 0.00 -10.30 -1.08
N PHE A 234 0.52 -11.48 -0.71
CA PHE A 234 1.37 -12.33 -1.54
C PHE A 234 0.61 -13.38 -2.35
N ASP A 235 -0.66 -13.69 -2.03
CA ASP A 235 -1.38 -14.80 -2.65
C ASP A 235 -1.50 -14.65 -4.18
N ALA A 236 -1.71 -13.42 -4.67
CA ALA A 236 -1.80 -13.17 -6.10
C ALA A 236 -0.43 -13.30 -6.80
N ALA A 237 0.66 -12.91 -6.13
CA ALA A 237 2.01 -13.10 -6.63
C ALA A 237 2.34 -14.60 -6.74
N PHE A 238 1.91 -15.41 -5.77
CA PHE A 238 2.08 -16.87 -5.80
C PHE A 238 1.46 -17.47 -7.06
N VAL A 239 0.20 -17.11 -7.33
CA VAL A 239 -0.55 -17.63 -8.48
C VAL A 239 0.09 -17.17 -9.80
N ARG A 240 0.50 -15.90 -9.92
CA ARG A 240 1.03 -15.37 -11.19
C ARG A 240 2.45 -15.81 -11.50
N GLN A 241 3.31 -15.94 -10.50
CA GLN A 241 4.72 -16.30 -10.70
C GLN A 241 4.91 -17.83 -10.75
N CYS A 242 4.17 -18.57 -9.92
CA CYS A 242 4.44 -19.98 -9.68
C CYS A 242 3.26 -20.90 -9.95
N GLY A 243 2.05 -20.35 -10.01
CA GLY A 243 0.84 -21.09 -10.34
C GLY A 243 0.55 -21.11 -11.85
N GLY A 244 -0.72 -21.41 -12.18
CA GLY A 244 -1.21 -21.46 -13.55
C GLY A 244 -0.73 -22.68 -14.34
N GLU A 245 -1.37 -22.92 -15.48
CA GLU A 245 -0.78 -23.79 -16.50
C GLU A 245 0.39 -23.06 -17.14
N ALA A 246 1.44 -23.78 -17.52
CA ALA A 246 2.41 -23.23 -18.44
C ALA A 246 1.66 -22.79 -19.69
N THR A 247 1.50 -21.49 -19.88
CA THR A 247 1.08 -20.99 -21.18
C THR A 247 2.17 -21.48 -22.12
N ASP A 248 1.84 -22.45 -22.97
CA ASP A 248 2.65 -22.81 -24.13
C ASP A 248 2.92 -21.48 -24.84
N ALA A 249 4.10 -20.92 -24.58
CA ALA A 249 4.55 -19.72 -25.24
C ALA A 249 4.71 -20.14 -26.70
N GLY A 250 3.66 -19.88 -27.48
CA GLY A 250 3.63 -20.14 -28.91
C GLY A 250 4.92 -19.60 -29.51
N LYS A 251 5.59 -20.48 -30.25
CA LYS A 251 6.65 -20.14 -31.17
C LYS A 251 6.21 -19.06 -32.15
#